data_AF-A0A9W8CHK4-F1
#
_entry.id   AF-A0A9W8CHK4-F1
#
_cell.length_a   1.000
_cell.length_b   1.000
_cell.length_c   1.000
_cell.angle_alpha   90.00
_cell.angle_beta   90.00
_cell.angle_gamma   90.00
#
_symmetry.space_group_name_H-M   'P 1'
#
loop_
_entity.id
_entity.type
_entity.pdbx_description
1 polymer ?
#
loop_
_entity_poly.entity_id
_entity_poly.type
_entity_poly.pdbx_seq_one_letter_code
_entity_poly.pdbx_strand_id
1 'polypeptide(L)'
;DIRRGNVCSDSKNNPAKAAANFTAQVIVMNHPGQIGAGYAPVLDCHTAHIACKFSELLEKIDRRTGKVVEENPKFVKSGDAAIVKLIPSKPMCVESFTEFPPLGRFAVRDMRQTVAVGVIKAVEKKDDSAGKVTKSAAKAGKK
;
A
#
# COMPACT_ATOMS: atom_id res chain seq x y z
N ASP A 1 20.31 -11.08 2.00
CA ASP A 1 19.33 -10.57 2.99
C ASP A 1 18.40 -9.50 2.43
N ILE A 2 18.93 -8.44 1.81
CA ILE A 2 18.11 -7.38 1.18
C ILE A 2 17.77 -7.67 -0.30
N ARG A 3 16.65 -7.14 -0.77
CA ARG A 3 16.13 -7.29 -2.14
C ARG A 3 15.57 -5.96 -2.67
N ARG A 4 15.41 -5.86 -4.00
CA ARG A 4 14.66 -4.77 -4.62
C ARG A 4 13.25 -4.69 -4.02
N GLY A 5 12.81 -3.49 -3.66
CA GLY A 5 11.56 -3.25 -2.95
C GLY A 5 11.71 -3.14 -1.43
N ASN A 6 12.89 -3.43 -0.85
CA ASN A 6 13.15 -3.09 0.54
C ASN A 6 13.43 -1.59 0.71
N VAL A 7 13.00 -1.05 1.84
CA VAL A 7 13.18 0.35 2.22
C VAL A 7 14.25 0.42 3.31
N CYS A 8 15.23 1.30 3.12
CA CYS A 8 16.28 1.55 4.11
C CYS A 8 15.96 2.84 4.86
N SER A 9 16.12 2.82 6.18
CA SER A 9 15.87 3.94 7.08
C SER A 9 16.92 3.95 8.19
N ASP A 10 17.14 5.11 8.80
CA ASP A 10 17.93 5.18 10.03
C ASP A 10 17.15 4.53 11.18
N SER A 11 17.82 3.63 11.91
CA SER A 11 17.30 3.02 13.14
C SER A 11 16.94 4.02 14.23
N LYS A 12 17.56 5.22 14.26
CA LYS A 12 17.34 6.24 15.29
C LYS A 12 16.27 7.26 14.93
N ASN A 13 15.87 7.34 13.66
CA ASN A 13 14.93 8.35 13.17
C ASN A 13 13.87 7.73 12.27
N ASN A 14 12.74 7.35 12.88
CA ASN A 14 11.58 6.71 12.25
C ASN A 14 11.93 5.50 11.37
N PRO A 15 12.26 4.35 11.99
CA PRO A 15 12.61 3.15 11.24
C PRO A 15 11.44 2.66 10.39
N ALA A 16 11.73 2.32 9.14
CA ALA A 16 10.81 1.70 8.20
C ALA A 16 10.36 0.35 8.75
N LYS A 17 9.03 0.18 8.84
CA LYS A 17 8.41 -1.08 9.29
C LYS A 17 7.61 -1.69 8.14
N ALA A 18 7.43 -3.01 8.19
CA ALA A 18 6.52 -3.68 7.29
C ALA A 18 5.07 -3.22 7.58
N ALA A 19 4.26 -3.07 6.54
CA ALA A 19 2.83 -2.82 6.66
C ALA A 19 2.11 -4.16 6.90
N ALA A 20 1.31 -4.24 7.95
CA ALA A 20 0.36 -5.33 8.17
C ALA A 20 -0.83 -5.18 7.23
N ASN A 21 -1.38 -3.96 7.15
CA ASN A 21 -2.37 -3.56 6.17
C ASN A 21 -2.30 -2.04 5.96
N PHE A 22 -2.97 -1.53 4.93
CA PHE A 22 -3.03 -0.10 4.69
C PHE A 22 -4.34 0.31 4.02
N THR A 23 -4.82 1.49 4.37
CA THR A 23 -5.99 2.11 3.78
C THR A 23 -5.54 3.08 2.69
N ALA A 24 -6.08 2.91 1.50
CA ALA A 24 -5.72 3.73 0.35
C ALA A 24 -6.95 4.22 -0.41
N GLN A 25 -6.81 5.40 -0.98
CA GLN A 25 -7.72 5.92 -1.98
C GLN A 25 -7.28 5.41 -3.34
N VAL A 26 -8.15 4.68 -4.03
CA VAL A 26 -7.88 4.06 -5.33
C VAL A 26 -8.86 4.62 -6.35
N ILE A 27 -8.36 4.94 -7.54
CA ILE A 27 -9.16 5.36 -8.70
C ILE A 27 -9.02 4.28 -9.76
N VAL A 28 -10.14 3.65 -10.11
CA VAL A 28 -10.19 2.62 -11.15
C VAL A 28 -10.23 3.30 -12.52
N MET A 29 -9.35 2.87 -13.43
CA MET A 29 -9.20 3.47 -14.75
C MET A 29 -9.81 2.58 -15.82
N ASN A 30 -9.04 1.63 -16.35
CA ASN A 30 -9.41 0.82 -17.51
C ASN A 30 -9.49 -0.67 -17.12
N HIS A 31 -10.39 -1.00 -16.20
CA HIS A 31 -10.66 -2.39 -15.83
C HIS A 31 -11.87 -2.91 -16.62
N PRO A 32 -11.77 -4.06 -17.34
CA PRO A 32 -12.86 -4.57 -18.19
C PRO A 32 -14.02 -5.17 -17.39
N GLY A 33 -13.80 -5.51 -16.12
CA GLY A 33 -14.81 -6.07 -15.23
C GLY A 33 -15.07 -5.19 -14.00
N GLN A 34 -15.52 -5.84 -12.94
CA GLN A 34 -15.76 -5.22 -11.63
C GLN A 34 -14.68 -5.66 -10.63
N ILE A 35 -14.26 -4.75 -9.75
CA ILE A 35 -13.32 -5.05 -8.66
C ILE A 35 -14.13 -5.17 -7.37
N GLY A 36 -14.06 -6.33 -6.73
CA GLY A 36 -14.73 -6.60 -5.45
C GLY A 36 -13.74 -6.92 -4.33
N ALA A 37 -14.28 -7.12 -3.13
CA ALA A 37 -13.52 -7.68 -2.02
C ALA A 37 -12.95 -9.05 -2.40
N GLY A 38 -11.69 -9.29 -2.04
CA GLY A 38 -10.94 -10.51 -2.40
C GLY A 38 -10.10 -10.41 -3.68
N TYR A 39 -10.26 -9.36 -4.49
CA TYR A 39 -9.43 -9.11 -5.66
C TYR A 39 -7.95 -8.93 -5.24
N ALA A 40 -7.02 -9.62 -5.90
CA ALA A 40 -5.61 -9.65 -5.50
C ALA A 40 -4.65 -9.33 -6.67
N PRO A 41 -4.67 -8.09 -7.19
CA PRO A 41 -3.77 -7.65 -8.24
C PRO A 41 -2.35 -7.40 -7.72
N VAL A 42 -1.45 -7.11 -8.64
CA VAL A 42 -0.08 -6.69 -8.29
C VAL A 42 -0.01 -5.18 -8.12
N LEU A 43 0.56 -4.74 -7.01
CA LEU A 43 0.83 -3.33 -6.74
C LEU A 43 2.30 -3.03 -7.03
N ASP A 44 2.50 -2.01 -7.85
CA ASP A 44 3.78 -1.31 -8.00
C ASP A 44 3.76 -0.09 -7.10
N CYS A 45 4.50 -0.15 -6.01
CA CYS A 45 4.76 1.00 -5.15
C CYS A 45 6.27 1.19 -5.11
N HIS A 46 6.77 2.40 -5.36
CA HIS A 46 8.21 2.69 -5.45
C HIS A 46 8.98 1.69 -6.35
N THR A 47 9.75 0.80 -5.73
CA THR A 47 10.51 -0.29 -6.34
C THR A 47 9.98 -1.67 -5.96
N ALA A 48 8.97 -1.75 -5.08
CA ALA A 48 8.30 -2.98 -4.70
C ALA A 48 7.22 -3.36 -5.71
N HIS A 49 7.18 -4.66 -6.00
CA HIS A 49 6.23 -5.28 -6.91
C HIS A 49 5.63 -6.49 -6.19
N ILE A 50 4.49 -6.28 -5.52
CA ILE A 50 3.91 -7.24 -4.58
C ILE A 50 2.41 -7.34 -4.81
N ALA A 51 1.86 -8.56 -4.81
CA ALA A 51 0.42 -8.77 -4.85
C ALA A 51 -0.22 -8.32 -3.55
N CYS A 52 -1.26 -7.49 -3.63
CA CYS A 52 -2.03 -7.04 -2.47
C CYS A 52 -3.49 -7.40 -2.65
N LYS A 53 -4.07 -8.02 -1.63
CA LYS A 53 -5.49 -8.35 -1.59
C LYS A 53 -6.29 -7.12 -1.17
N PHE A 54 -7.30 -6.78 -1.95
CA PHE A 54 -8.36 -5.86 -1.56
C PHE A 54 -9.20 -6.57 -0.51
N SER A 55 -8.92 -6.32 0.77
CA SER A 55 -9.63 -6.98 1.87
C SER A 55 -11.06 -6.50 1.91
N GLU A 56 -11.24 -5.18 1.95
CA GLU A 56 -12.52 -4.51 2.12
C GLU A 56 -12.56 -3.26 1.25
N LEU A 57 -13.72 -3.02 0.64
CA LEU A 57 -14.05 -1.75 0.00
C LEU A 57 -14.83 -0.94 1.04
N LEU A 58 -14.20 0.07 1.64
CA LEU A 58 -14.78 0.81 2.76
C LEU A 58 -15.81 1.82 2.26
N GLU A 59 -15.43 2.62 1.26
CA GLU A 59 -16.26 3.71 0.77
C GLU A 59 -16.05 3.89 -0.72
N LYS A 60 -17.13 4.14 -1.46
CA LYS A 60 -17.06 4.72 -2.79
C LYS A 60 -17.08 6.22 -2.66
N ILE A 61 -16.16 6.91 -3.34
CA ILE A 61 -16.03 8.36 -3.30
C ILE A 61 -16.11 8.96 -4.70
N ASP A 62 -16.55 10.20 -4.77
CA ASP A 62 -16.48 10.98 -6.00
C ASP A 62 -15.04 11.43 -6.27
N ARG A 63 -14.53 11.15 -7.47
CA ARG A 63 -13.14 11.44 -7.86
C ARG A 63 -12.79 12.93 -7.83
N ARG A 64 -13.76 13.83 -8.04
CA ARG A 64 -13.55 15.29 -8.12
C ARG A 64 -13.73 15.96 -6.76
N THR A 65 -14.77 15.55 -6.03
CA THR A 65 -15.15 16.23 -4.77
C THR A 65 -14.64 15.52 -3.53
N GLY A 66 -14.26 14.24 -3.64
CA GLY A 66 -13.83 13.42 -2.51
C GLY A 66 -14.95 13.07 -1.53
N LYS A 67 -16.21 13.39 -1.85
CA LYS A 67 -17.35 13.05 -1.01
C LYS A 67 -17.71 11.58 -1.12
N VAL A 68 -18.11 10.98 -0.01
CA VAL A 68 -18.63 9.61 0.04
C VAL A 68 -19.94 9.55 -0.74
N VAL A 69 -20.00 8.65 -1.70
CA VAL A 69 -21.18 8.37 -2.53
C VAL A 69 -21.93 7.17 -1.97
N GLU A 70 -21.20 6.14 -1.55
CA GLU A 70 -21.76 4.89 -1.04
C GLU A 70 -20.81 4.29 0.00
N GLU A 71 -21.34 3.84 1.13
CA GLU A 71 -20.58 3.11 2.15
C GLU A 71 -20.63 1.61 1.87
N ASN A 72 -19.49 0.93 2.04
CA ASN A 72 -19.30 -0.50 1.82
C ASN A 72 -19.82 -1.02 0.46
N PRO A 73 -19.36 -0.45 -0.67
CA PRO A 73 -19.80 -0.89 -1.99
C PRO A 73 -19.40 -2.34 -2.25
N LYS A 74 -20.30 -3.13 -2.84
CA LYS A 74 -20.00 -4.54 -3.19
C LYS A 74 -18.93 -4.66 -4.28
N PHE A 75 -18.87 -3.69 -5.19
CA PHE A 75 -17.91 -3.64 -6.29
C PHE A 75 -17.67 -2.22 -6.76
N VAL A 76 -16.49 -1.98 -7.34
CA VAL A 76 -16.12 -0.73 -8.00
C VAL A 76 -15.78 -1.00 -9.47
N LYS A 77 -16.15 -0.06 -10.34
CA LYS A 77 -15.93 -0.15 -11.80
C LYS A 77 -15.04 0.98 -12.30
N SER A 78 -14.64 0.87 -13.56
CA SER A 78 -13.89 1.90 -14.28
C SER A 78 -14.54 3.29 -14.14
N GLY A 79 -13.74 4.27 -13.73
CA GLY A 79 -14.16 5.65 -13.44
C GLY A 79 -14.50 5.93 -11.98
N ASP A 80 -14.75 4.89 -11.17
CA ASP A 80 -15.04 5.06 -9.75
C ASP A 80 -13.76 5.30 -8.94
N ALA A 81 -13.91 6.06 -7.86
CA ALA A 81 -12.90 6.15 -6.82
C ALA A 81 -13.44 5.50 -5.54
N ALA A 82 -12.56 4.86 -4.77
CA ALA A 82 -12.94 4.21 -3.53
C ALA A 82 -11.82 4.24 -2.50
N ILE A 83 -12.19 4.24 -1.23
CA ILE A 83 -11.32 3.96 -0.10
C ILE A 83 -11.35 2.46 0.14
N VAL A 84 -10.18 1.84 0.11
CA VAL A 84 -10.04 0.38 0.19
C VAL A 84 -8.98 0.02 1.22
N LYS A 85 -9.22 -1.09 1.93
CA LYS A 85 -8.24 -1.70 2.83
C LYS A 85 -7.48 -2.79 2.08
N LEU A 86 -6.17 -2.63 1.98
CA LEU A 86 -5.28 -3.53 1.26
C LEU A 86 -4.41 -4.32 2.24
N ILE A 87 -4.24 -5.61 1.94
CA ILE A 87 -3.36 -6.50 2.69
C ILE A 87 -2.29 -7.04 1.73
N PRO A 88 -1.00 -6.74 1.95
CA PRO A 88 0.06 -7.27 1.12
C PRO A 88 0.25 -8.78 1.37
N SER A 89 0.40 -9.55 0.29
CA SER A 89 0.63 -11.01 0.37
C SER A 89 2.03 -11.40 0.85
N LYS A 90 2.99 -10.47 0.73
CA LYS A 90 4.37 -10.61 1.16
C LYS A 90 4.76 -9.38 1.97
N PRO A 91 5.75 -9.49 2.89
CA PRO A 91 6.23 -8.34 3.65
C PRO A 91 6.60 -7.18 2.72
N MET A 92 5.92 -6.05 2.91
CA MET A 92 6.05 -4.83 2.12
C MET A 92 6.18 -3.65 3.08
N CYS A 93 7.03 -2.68 2.77
CA CYS A 93 7.10 -1.43 3.50
C CYS A 93 6.47 -0.35 2.64
N VAL A 94 5.44 0.30 3.17
CA VAL A 94 4.76 1.45 2.55
C VAL A 94 4.47 2.47 3.63
N GLU A 95 4.31 3.72 3.23
CA GLU A 95 4.07 4.83 4.16
C GLU A 95 2.90 5.68 3.67
N SER A 96 2.35 6.50 4.57
CA SER A 96 1.30 7.44 4.19
C SER A 96 1.82 8.43 3.15
N PHE A 97 0.98 8.75 2.16
CA PHE A 97 1.32 9.74 1.13
C PHE A 97 1.62 11.13 1.72
N THR A 98 0.98 11.48 2.84
CA THR A 98 1.20 12.78 3.50
C THR A 98 2.56 12.88 4.18
N GLU A 99 3.08 11.77 4.69
CA GLU A 99 4.37 11.72 5.39
C GLU A 99 5.51 11.48 4.41
N PHE A 100 5.37 10.48 3.54
CA PHE A 100 6.38 10.09 2.57
C PHE A 100 5.74 9.92 1.18
N PRO A 101 5.55 11.02 0.43
CA PRO A 101 4.93 11.01 -0.90
C PRO A 101 5.50 9.96 -1.88
N PRO A 102 6.82 9.69 -1.93
CA PRO A 102 7.39 8.68 -2.82
C PRO A 102 7.02 7.23 -2.47
N LEU A 103 6.67 6.95 -1.21
CA LEU A 103 6.30 5.62 -0.70
C LEU A 103 4.78 5.43 -0.56
N GLY A 104 4.01 6.51 -0.74
CA GLY A 104 2.55 6.50 -0.61
C GLY A 104 1.78 6.46 -1.93
N ARG A 105 2.46 6.42 -3.09
CA ARG A 105 1.81 6.30 -4.41
C ARG A 105 2.03 4.90 -4.98
N PHE A 106 0.98 4.31 -5.53
CA PHE A 106 1.09 3.00 -6.17
C PHE A 106 0.23 2.91 -7.42
N ALA A 107 0.66 2.06 -8.34
CA ALA A 107 -0.14 1.62 -9.48
C ALA A 107 -0.60 0.18 -9.22
N VAL A 108 -1.85 -0.10 -9.56
CA VAL A 108 -2.44 -1.43 -9.52
C VAL A 108 -2.39 -1.98 -10.94
N ARG A 109 -1.71 -3.13 -11.11
CA ARG A 109 -1.59 -3.82 -12.38
C ARG A 109 -2.24 -5.19 -12.35
N ASP A 110 -2.93 -5.48 -13.43
CA ASP A 110 -3.49 -6.80 -13.72
C ASP A 110 -3.35 -7.09 -15.21
N MET A 111 -3.05 -8.33 -15.58
CA MET A 111 -2.84 -8.76 -16.97
C MET A 111 -1.97 -7.82 -17.83
N ARG A 112 -0.90 -7.26 -17.23
CA ARG A 112 0.03 -6.28 -17.85
C ARG A 112 -0.55 -4.89 -18.15
N GLN A 113 -1.75 -4.61 -17.67
CA GLN A 113 -2.41 -3.31 -17.79
C GLN A 113 -2.51 -2.63 -16.42
N THR A 114 -2.44 -1.30 -16.42
CA THR A 114 -2.71 -0.51 -15.21
C THR A 114 -4.21 -0.34 -15.07
N VAL A 115 -4.80 -1.02 -14.10
CA VAL A 115 -6.25 -1.06 -13.89
C VAL A 115 -6.71 0.00 -12.92
N ALA A 116 -5.84 0.42 -11.99
CA ALA A 116 -6.11 1.49 -11.05
C ALA A 116 -4.83 2.18 -10.58
N VAL A 117 -4.98 3.37 -10.02
CA VAL A 117 -3.89 4.10 -9.34
C VAL A 117 -4.38 4.53 -7.97
N GLY A 118 -3.47 4.59 -7.00
CA GLY A 118 -3.87 4.90 -5.63
C GLY A 118 -2.85 5.68 -4.83
N VAL A 119 -3.36 6.29 -3.77
CA VAL A 119 -2.59 7.00 -2.75
C VAL A 119 -2.93 6.45 -1.36
N ILE A 120 -1.90 6.13 -0.59
CA ILE A 120 -2.02 5.57 0.75
C ILE A 120 -2.40 6.70 1.71
N LYS A 121 -3.47 6.49 2.47
CA LYS A 121 -3.98 7.44 3.47
C LYS A 121 -3.48 7.10 4.87
N ALA A 122 -3.46 5.81 5.20
CA ALA A 122 -3.04 5.31 6.50
C ALA A 122 -2.40 3.93 6.34
N VAL A 123 -1.41 3.62 7.18
CA VAL A 123 -0.72 2.33 7.20
C VAL A 123 -0.74 1.79 8.62
N GLU A 124 -1.22 0.56 8.78
CA GLU A 124 -1.04 -0.19 10.01
C GLU A 124 0.31 -0.92 9.93
N LYS A 125 1.29 -0.42 10.68
CA LYS A 125 2.63 -1.00 10.72
C LYS A 125 2.60 -2.27 11.56
N LYS A 126 3.25 -3.32 11.07
CA LYS A 126 3.42 -4.57 11.81
C LYS A 126 4.43 -4.34 12.93
N ASP A 127 4.08 -4.78 14.14
CA ASP A 127 5.00 -4.82 15.27
C ASP A 127 5.96 -6.02 15.13
N ASP A 128 6.87 -5.94 14.16
CA ASP A 128 7.95 -6.90 14.09
C ASP A 128 9.07 -6.50 15.06
N SER A 129 9.36 -7.42 15.97
CA SER A 129 10.46 -7.44 16.92
C SER A 129 11.79 -7.06 16.27
N ALA A 130 12.63 -6.31 17.01
CA ALA A 130 13.95 -5.84 16.61
C ALA A 130 14.67 -6.82 15.66
N GLY A 131 14.83 -6.41 14.40
CA GLY A 131 15.47 -7.23 13.37
C GLY A 131 16.90 -7.61 13.75
N LYS A 132 17.46 -8.59 13.03
CA LYS A 132 18.81 -9.09 13.28
C LYS A 132 19.85 -7.96 13.19
N VAL A 133 20.42 -7.57 14.33
CA VAL A 133 21.43 -6.51 14.42
C VAL A 133 22.80 -7.06 13.99
N THR A 134 23.47 -6.39 13.07
CA THR A 134 24.82 -6.76 12.63
C THR A 134 25.86 -6.40 13.70
N LYS A 135 26.99 -7.12 13.72
CA LYS A 135 28.09 -6.84 14.68
C LYS A 135 28.59 -5.39 14.59
N SER A 136 28.64 -4.82 13.39
CA SER A 136 29.03 -3.42 13.16
C SER A 136 27.99 -2.44 13.71
N ALA A 137 26.69 -2.70 13.50
CA ALA A 137 25.62 -1.87 14.06
C ALA A 137 25.61 -1.89 15.61
N ALA A 138 25.82 -3.06 16.21
CA ALA A 138 25.93 -3.18 17.67
C ALA A 138 27.13 -2.40 18.25
N LYS A 139 28.24 -2.29 17.50
CA LYS A 139 29.42 -1.50 17.90
C LYS A 139 29.16 0.00 17.79
N ALA A 140 28.41 0.43 16.76
CA ALA A 140 28.03 1.83 16.56
C ALA A 140 26.97 2.32 17.56
N GLY A 141 26.06 1.44 18.01
CA GLY A 141 25.05 1.79 19.02
C GLY A 141 25.57 1.94 20.45
N LYS A 142 26.80 1.48 20.73
CA LYS A 142 27.48 1.65 22.03
C LYS A 142 28.30 2.95 22.13
N LYS A 143 28.37 3.73 21.04
CA LYS A 143 28.97 5.06 20.99
C LYS A 143 27.86 6.11 20.97
#